data_AF-A0A523A9R0-F1
#
_entry.id   AF-A0A523A9R0-F1
#
_cell.length_a   1.000
_cell.length_b   1.000
_cell.length_c   1.000
_cell.angle_alpha   90.00
_cell.angle_beta   90.00
_cell.angle_gamma   90.00
#
_symmetry.space_group_name_H-M   'P 1'
#
loop_
_entity.id
_entity.type
_entity.pdbx_description
1 polymer ?
#
loop_
_entity_poly.entity_id
_entity_poly.type
_entity_poly.pdbx_seq_one_letter_code
_entity_poly.pdbx_strand_id
1 'polypeptide(L)'
;IVKIPSVGEGGSRGLNLEKFRELVKSRSRSIVVALGVEALIACRKIRVEPIFFGAKEVCIEAAHHGCGVIAACVEDRINDLLRSLIEEGLKFEIKEF
;
A
#
# COMPACT_ATOMS: atom_id res chain seq x y z
N ILE A 1 3.90 -2.35 -3.74
CA ILE A 1 2.70 -2.79 -3.01
C ILE A 1 3.16 -3.50 -1.76
N VAL A 2 2.69 -3.09 -0.59
CA VAL A 2 2.93 -3.75 0.69
C VAL A 2 1.67 -4.52 1.03
N LYS A 3 1.78 -5.85 1.09
CA LYS A 3 0.66 -6.72 1.41
C LYS A 3 0.42 -6.69 2.92
N ILE A 4 -0.81 -6.46 3.32
CA ILE A 4 -1.24 -6.43 4.71
C ILE A 4 -2.16 -7.64 4.94
N PRO A 5 -1.94 -8.44 5.99
CA PRO A 5 -2.84 -9.55 6.32
C PRO A 5 -4.28 -9.07 6.51
N SER A 6 -5.25 -9.93 6.21
CA SER A 6 -6.66 -9.71 6.55
C SER A 6 -6.85 -9.67 8.07
N VAL A 7 -7.96 -9.11 8.57
CA VAL A 7 -8.27 -9.13 10.02
C VAL A 7 -8.26 -10.53 10.62
N GLY A 8 -8.72 -11.54 9.87
CA GLY A 8 -8.74 -12.94 10.31
C GLY A 8 -7.36 -13.55 10.52
N GLU A 9 -6.36 -13.03 9.81
CA GLU A 9 -4.96 -13.50 9.85
C GLU A 9 -4.05 -12.59 10.68
N GLY A 10 -4.64 -11.71 11.50
CA GLY A 10 -3.92 -10.83 12.43
C GLY A 10 -3.80 -9.37 11.96
N GLY A 11 -4.25 -9.06 10.74
CA GLY A 11 -4.38 -7.70 10.23
C GLY A 11 -3.10 -6.87 10.32
N SER A 12 -3.24 -5.64 10.77
CA SER A 12 -2.13 -4.70 11.03
C SER A 12 -1.17 -5.12 12.16
N ARG A 13 -1.40 -6.25 12.85
CA ARG A 13 -0.49 -6.78 13.89
C ARG A 13 0.40 -7.90 13.35
N GLY A 14 0.00 -8.55 12.26
CA GLY A 14 0.80 -9.60 11.61
C GLY A 14 1.96 -9.08 10.76
N LEU A 15 2.07 -7.76 10.59
CA LEU A 15 3.10 -7.09 9.80
C LEU A 15 4.31 -6.70 10.66
N ASN A 16 5.53 -6.86 10.13
CA ASN A 16 6.70 -6.18 10.71
C ASN A 16 6.65 -4.66 10.46
N LEU A 17 6.17 -3.91 11.46
CA LEU A 17 5.99 -2.46 11.41
C LEU A 17 7.31 -1.68 11.28
N GLU A 18 8.44 -2.24 11.74
CA GLU A 18 9.73 -1.57 11.64
C GLU A 18 10.21 -1.57 10.18
N LYS A 19 10.20 -2.73 9.52
CA LYS A 19 10.55 -2.84 8.10
C LYS A 19 9.64 -2.00 7.22
N PHE A 20 8.34 -1.96 7.52
CA PHE A 20 7.41 -1.11 6.79
C PHE A 20 7.72 0.38 6.96
N ARG A 21 8.05 0.81 8.19
CA ARG A 21 8.48 2.18 8.46
C ARG A 21 9.76 2.54 7.71
N GLU A 22 10.75 1.64 7.67
CA GLU A 22 12.00 1.83 6.94
C GLU A 22 11.77 1.95 5.43
N LEU A 23 10.87 1.15 4.86
CA LEU A 23 10.47 1.28 3.46
C LEU A 23 9.88 2.66 3.17
N VAL A 24 8.94 3.14 3.99
CA VAL A 24 8.32 4.45 3.77
C VAL A 24 9.34 5.58 3.94
N LYS A 25 10.24 5.49 4.94
CA LYS A 25 11.30 6.49 5.14
C LYS A 25 12.32 6.52 4.01
N SER A 26 12.74 5.35 3.50
CA SER A 26 13.70 5.27 2.38
C SER A 26 13.13 5.83 1.07
N ARG A 27 11.80 5.92 0.95
CA ARG A 27 11.07 6.46 -0.19
C ARG A 27 10.24 7.68 0.21
N SER A 28 10.86 8.65 0.87
CA SER A 28 10.20 9.83 1.44
C SER A 28 9.42 10.72 0.45
N ARG A 29 9.73 10.64 -0.84
CA ARG A 29 9.00 11.36 -1.92
C ARG A 29 7.81 10.57 -2.47
N SER A 30 7.60 9.33 -2.04
CA SER A 30 6.52 8.50 -2.56
C SER A 30 5.20 8.82 -1.89
N ILE A 31 4.13 8.77 -2.68
CA ILE A 31 2.77 8.86 -2.19
C ILE A 31 2.43 7.55 -1.50
N VAL A 32 1.88 7.62 -0.29
CA VAL A 32 1.42 6.45 0.44
C VAL A 32 -0.09 6.37 0.35
N VAL A 33 -0.60 5.25 -0.15
CA VAL A 33 -2.04 4.98 -0.23
C VAL A 33 -2.37 3.74 0.60
N ALA A 34 -3.56 3.70 1.19
CA ALA A 34 -4.05 2.59 1.98
C ALA A 34 -5.35 2.04 1.40
N LEU A 35 -5.31 0.79 0.94
CA LEU A 35 -6.45 0.05 0.45
C LEU A 35 -6.90 -0.95 1.52
N GLY A 36 -7.96 -0.60 2.24
CA GLY A 36 -8.50 -1.39 3.35
C GLY A 36 -8.16 -0.82 4.73
N VAL A 37 -8.95 -1.17 5.73
CA VAL A 37 -8.86 -0.57 7.08
C VAL A 37 -7.59 -1.02 7.78
N GLU A 38 -7.20 -2.29 7.64
CA GLU A 38 -5.98 -2.85 8.21
C GLU A 38 -4.74 -2.14 7.65
N ALA A 39 -4.75 -1.82 6.36
CA ALA A 39 -3.70 -1.01 5.72
C ALA A 39 -3.65 0.41 6.27
N LEU A 40 -4.81 1.07 6.45
CA LEU A 40 -4.89 2.39 7.07
C LEU A 40 -4.30 2.39 8.49
N ILE A 41 -4.68 1.40 9.30
CA ILE A 41 -4.17 1.25 10.67
C ILE A 41 -2.67 0.94 10.67
N ALA A 42 -2.17 0.10 9.76
CA ALA A 42 -0.74 -0.19 9.64
C ALA A 42 0.08 1.08 9.34
N CYS A 43 -0.38 1.92 8.41
CA CYS A 43 0.24 3.22 8.11
C CYS A 43 0.23 4.15 9.34
N ARG A 44 -0.90 4.26 10.04
CA ARG A 44 -1.00 5.10 11.24
C ARG A 44 -0.08 4.64 12.38
N LYS A 45 0.09 3.33 12.57
CA LYS A 45 1.05 2.77 13.56
C LYS A 45 2.50 3.17 13.28
N ILE A 46 2.87 3.38 12.02
CA ILE A 46 4.19 3.89 11.65
C ILE A 46 4.26 5.42 11.58
N ARG A 47 3.20 6.13 12.02
CA ARG A 47 3.04 7.59 12.02
C ARG A 47 3.05 8.21 10.62
N VAL A 48 2.47 7.51 9.65
CA VAL A 48 2.28 7.98 8.27
C VAL A 48 0.78 8.08 8.02
N GLU A 49 0.29 9.25 7.59
CA GLU A 49 -1.09 9.40 7.16
C GLU A 49 -1.19 9.09 5.66
N PRO A 50 -1.84 7.98 5.27
CA PRO A 50 -1.99 7.61 3.87
C PRO A 50 -3.22 8.26 3.25
N ILE A 51 -3.26 8.31 1.92
CA ILE A 51 -4.51 8.55 1.20
C ILE A 51 -5.36 7.28 1.27
N PHE A 52 -6.56 7.39 1.84
CA PHE A 52 -7.46 6.26 2.07
C PHE A 52 -8.64 6.25 1.10
N PHE A 53 -9.31 7.39 0.94
CA PHE A 53 -10.40 7.52 -0.03
C PHE A 53 -9.84 7.73 -1.43
N GLY A 54 -10.39 7.02 -2.41
CA GLY A 54 -9.85 7.01 -3.78
C GLY A 54 -8.43 6.44 -3.87
N ALA A 55 -8.00 5.64 -2.90
CA ALA A 55 -6.63 5.14 -2.80
C ALA A 55 -6.18 4.38 -4.05
N LYS A 56 -7.09 3.63 -4.69
CA LYS A 56 -6.82 2.90 -5.92
C LYS A 56 -6.59 3.88 -7.08
N GLU A 57 -7.52 4.80 -7.30
CA GLU A 57 -7.44 5.78 -8.39
C GLU A 57 -6.20 6.66 -8.25
N VAL A 58 -5.90 7.12 -7.03
CA VAL A 58 -4.67 7.89 -6.76
C VAL A 58 -3.42 7.05 -7.00
N CYS A 59 -3.42 5.75 -6.66
CA CYS A 59 -2.29 4.88 -6.92
C CYS A 59 -1.98 4.79 -8.41
N ILE A 60 -3.01 4.59 -9.23
CA ILE A 60 -2.90 4.46 -10.68
C ILE A 60 -2.44 5.79 -11.28
N GLU A 61 -3.16 6.87 -11.02
CA GLU A 61 -2.85 8.20 -11.57
C GLU A 61 -1.45 8.70 -11.19
N ALA A 62 -1.07 8.57 -9.92
CA ALA A 62 0.27 8.95 -9.49
C ALA A 62 1.35 8.14 -10.21
N ALA A 63 1.14 6.83 -10.38
CA ALA A 63 2.10 5.96 -11.06
C ALA A 63 2.21 6.30 -12.56
N HIS A 64 1.10 6.63 -13.24
CA HIS A 64 1.14 7.11 -14.63
C HIS A 64 1.98 8.36 -14.82
N HIS A 65 1.90 9.29 -13.86
CA HIS A 65 2.67 10.53 -13.89
C HIS A 65 4.11 10.36 -13.37
N GLY A 66 4.58 9.12 -13.19
CA GLY A 66 5.94 8.81 -12.77
C GLY A 66 6.22 9.08 -11.28
N CYS A 67 5.18 9.33 -10.48
CA CYS A 67 5.36 9.45 -9.03
C CYS A 67 5.58 8.07 -8.41
N GLY A 68 6.51 7.98 -7.46
CA GLY A 68 6.66 6.75 -6.67
C GLY A 68 5.45 6.54 -5.77
N VAL A 69 4.89 5.34 -5.74
CA VAL A 69 3.74 5.01 -4.90
C VAL A 69 4.04 3.82 -4.00
N ILE A 70 3.67 3.94 -2.72
CA ILE A 70 3.63 2.84 -1.75
C ILE A 70 2.16 2.55 -1.46
N ALA A 71 1.61 1.55 -2.14
CA ALA A 71 0.28 1.04 -1.85
C ALA A 71 0.34 0.00 -0.73
N ALA A 72 -0.14 0.34 0.47
CA ALA A 72 -0.46 -0.63 1.50
C ALA A 72 -1.83 -1.23 1.18
N CYS A 73 -1.90 -2.53 0.94
CA CYS A 73 -3.12 -3.18 0.44
C CYS A 73 -3.40 -4.44 1.23
N VAL A 74 -4.63 -4.57 1.72
CA VAL A 74 -5.10 -5.80 2.37
C VAL A 74 -5.14 -6.93 1.34
N GLU A 75 -4.79 -8.14 1.75
CA GLU A 75 -4.72 -9.32 0.89
C GLU A 75 -5.97 -9.49 0.01
N ASP A 76 -7.17 -9.34 0.58
CA ASP A 76 -8.44 -9.49 -0.14
C ASP A 76 -8.62 -8.52 -1.31
N ARG A 77 -7.92 -7.37 -1.29
CA ARG A 77 -8.01 -6.32 -2.30
C ARG A 77 -6.81 -6.30 -3.26
N ILE A 78 -5.81 -7.15 -3.04
CA ILE A 78 -4.58 -7.11 -3.84
C ILE A 78 -4.86 -7.44 -5.30
N ASN A 79 -5.68 -8.45 -5.57
CA ASN A 79 -6.00 -8.88 -6.93
C ASN A 79 -6.71 -7.79 -7.73
N ASP A 80 -7.58 -7.01 -7.09
CA ASP A 80 -8.28 -5.89 -7.72
C ASP A 80 -7.31 -4.76 -8.11
N LEU A 81 -6.36 -4.42 -7.24
CA LEU A 81 -5.32 -3.44 -7.56
C LEU A 81 -4.38 -3.92 -8.66
N LEU A 82 -3.98 -5.20 -8.61
CA LEU A 82 -3.06 -5.80 -9.59
C LEU A 82 -3.67 -5.81 -10.99
N ARG A 83 -4.95 -6.16 -11.12
CA ARG A 83 -5.65 -6.12 -12.41
C ARG A 83 -5.55 -4.73 -13.04
N SER A 84 -5.92 -3.69 -12.30
CA SER A 84 -5.87 -2.32 -12.81
C SER A 84 -4.45 -1.85 -13.13
N LEU A 85 -3.43 -2.22 -12.34
CA LEU A 85 -2.04 -1.90 -12.68
C LEU A 85 -1.57 -2.59 -13.97
N ILE A 86 -2.00 -3.84 -14.20
CA ILE A 86 -1.66 -4.59 -15.41
C ILE A 86 -2.37 -4.02 -16.64
N GLU A 87 -3.66 -3.72 -16.53
CA GLU A 87 -4.47 -3.10 -17.60
C GLU A 87 -3.85 -1.78 -18.06
N GLU A 88 -3.36 -0.99 -17.12
CA GLU A 88 -2.70 0.29 -17.38
C GLU A 88 -1.20 0.17 -17.76
N GLY A 89 -0.64 -1.05 -17.80
CA GLY A 89 0.77 -1.28 -18.17
C GLY A 89 1.80 -0.78 -17.14
N LEU A 90 1.38 -0.59 -15.89
CA LEU A 90 2.21 -0.05 -14.81
C LEU A 90 3.05 -1.16 -14.15
N LYS A 91 4.33 -0.85 -13.92
CA LYS A 91 5.25 -1.75 -13.20
C LYS A 91 5.00 -1.70 -11.70
N PHE A 92 5.00 -2.85 -11.05
CA PHE A 92 4.86 -2.96 -9.60
C PHE A 92 5.74 -4.05 -9.02
N GLU A 93 5.99 -3.95 -7.71
CA GLU A 93 6.68 -4.95 -6.89
C GLU A 93 5.83 -5.21 -5.65
N ILE A 94 5.68 -6.46 -5.24
CA ILE A 94 4.96 -6.86 -4.03
C ILE A 94 5.98 -7.14 -2.92
N LYS A 95 5.73 -6.62 -1.72
CA LYS A 95 6.53 -6.87 -0.52
C LYS A 95 5.67 -7.40 0.61
N GLU A 96 6.20 -8.38 1.32
CA GLU A 96 5.65 -9.00 2.53
C GLU A 96 6.68 -8.84 3.65
N PHE A 97 6.24 -8.54 4.88
CA PHE A 97 7.10 -8.12 6.00
C PHE A 97 6.79 -8.83 7.31
#